data_AF-A0A7M2A6V6-F1
#
_entry.id   AF-A0A7M2A6V6-F1
#
_cell.length_a   1.000
_cell.length_b   1.000
_cell.length_c   1.000
_cell.angle_alpha   90.00
_cell.angle_beta   90.00
_cell.angle_gamma   90.00
#
_symmetry.space_group_name_H-M   'P 1'
#
loop_
_entity.id
_entity.type
_entity.pdbx_description
1 polymer ?
#
loop_
_entity_poly.entity_id
_entity_poly.type
_entity_poly.pdbx_seq_one_letter_code
_entity_poly.pdbx_strand_id
1 'polypeptide(L)'
;MKDKFLQEERREYTDVSTVESQRNDITFEEFPEGPYGSSLMSESLGKSSPWRVDQRTAHRFDYENHELHEGEVRDYPGQDVFDETVPDNVTKPQYPEEE
;
A
#
# COMPACT_ATOMS: atom_id res chain seq x y z
N MET A 1 -1.32 -1.87 -19.55
CA MET A 1 -1.14 -1.47 -18.12
C MET A 1 -2.01 -0.28 -17.70
N LYS A 2 -2.51 0.56 -18.62
CA LYS A 2 -3.41 1.69 -18.30
C LYS A 2 -4.84 1.31 -17.88
N ASP A 3 -5.26 0.07 -18.13
CA ASP A 3 -6.64 -0.39 -17.85
C ASP A 3 -6.86 -0.88 -16.41
N LYS A 4 -5.81 -0.95 -15.57
CA LYS A 4 -5.93 -1.39 -14.16
C LYS A 4 -6.26 -0.24 -13.20
N PHE A 5 -5.98 1.00 -13.61
CA PHE A 5 -6.12 2.18 -12.76
C PHE A 5 -7.31 3.05 -13.18
N LEU A 6 -7.99 3.64 -12.20
CA LEU A 6 -9.05 4.61 -12.40
C LEU A 6 -8.45 5.89 -12.99
N GLN A 7 -9.05 6.39 -14.06
CA GLN A 7 -8.63 7.64 -14.71
C GLN A 7 -9.18 8.82 -13.90
N GLU A 8 -8.33 9.47 -13.12
CA GLU A 8 -8.68 10.66 -12.33
C GLU A 8 -7.92 11.89 -12.84
N GLU A 9 -8.58 13.06 -12.82
CA GLU A 9 -7.92 14.34 -13.08
C GLU A 9 -7.01 14.67 -11.89
N ARG A 10 -5.69 14.57 -12.10
CA ARG A 10 -4.72 15.02 -11.10
C ARG A 10 -4.62 16.54 -11.10
N ARG A 11 -4.92 17.12 -9.94
CA ARG A 11 -4.82 18.56 -9.71
C ARG A 11 -3.52 18.88 -8.97
N GLU A 12 -3.05 20.11 -9.14
CA GLU A 12 -1.89 20.63 -8.41
C GLU A 12 -2.15 20.69 -6.89
N TYR A 13 -3.41 20.94 -6.51
CA TYR A 13 -3.86 20.98 -5.12
C TYR A 13 -4.84 19.85 -4.87
N THR A 14 -4.56 19.05 -3.84
CA THR A 14 -5.41 17.96 -3.34
C THR A 14 -6.04 18.35 -2.01
N ASP A 15 -6.87 17.46 -1.45
CA ASP A 15 -7.32 17.61 -0.08
C ASP A 15 -6.14 17.47 0.91
N VAL A 16 -6.41 17.74 2.20
CA VAL A 16 -5.41 17.59 3.26
C VAL A 16 -4.91 16.15 3.38
N SER A 17 -3.68 15.97 3.86
CA SER A 17 -3.00 14.66 3.91
C SER A 17 -3.81 13.57 4.62
N THR A 18 -4.55 13.90 5.68
CA THR A 18 -5.42 12.95 6.38
C THR A 18 -6.56 12.42 5.51
N VAL A 19 -7.14 13.26 4.64
CA VAL A 19 -8.23 12.84 3.74
C VAL A 19 -7.68 11.93 2.64
N GLU A 20 -6.52 12.29 2.07
CA GLU A 20 -5.87 11.47 1.06
C GLU A 20 -5.39 10.13 1.62
N SER A 21 -4.88 10.10 2.86
CA SER A 21 -4.53 8.85 3.56
C SER A 21 -5.75 7.94 3.72
N GLN A 22 -6.86 8.43 4.27
CA GLN A 22 -8.08 7.61 4.41
C GLN A 22 -8.62 7.10 3.07
N ARG A 23 -8.39 7.83 1.98
CA ARG A 23 -8.83 7.47 0.63
C ARG A 23 -7.93 6.42 -0.04
N ASN A 24 -6.64 6.47 0.26
CA ASN A 24 -5.60 5.70 -0.44
C ASN A 24 -5.07 4.51 0.36
N ASP A 25 -5.12 4.55 1.69
CA ASP A 25 -4.65 3.47 2.56
C ASP A 25 -5.75 2.41 2.70
N ILE A 26 -5.53 1.27 2.03
CA ILE A 26 -6.50 0.18 1.98
C ILE A 26 -6.22 -0.81 3.11
N THR A 27 -7.25 -1.08 3.90
CA THR A 27 -7.27 -2.16 4.87
C THR A 27 -7.74 -3.46 4.23
N PHE A 28 -7.15 -4.59 4.63
CA PHE A 28 -7.58 -5.91 4.19
C PHE A 28 -8.96 -6.26 4.76
N GLU A 29 -9.82 -6.84 3.93
CA GLU A 29 -11.09 -7.42 4.35
C GLU A 29 -10.86 -8.82 4.93
N GLU A 30 -11.54 -9.13 6.04
CA GLU A 30 -11.43 -10.43 6.72
C GLU A 30 -12.16 -11.55 5.95
N PHE A 31 -13.29 -11.21 5.31
CA PHE A 31 -14.13 -12.16 4.54
C PHE A 31 -14.43 -11.60 3.14
N PRO A 32 -13.54 -11.76 2.16
CA PRO A 32 -13.74 -11.28 0.79
C PRO A 32 -14.98 -11.86 0.09
N GLU A 33 -15.44 -13.04 0.52
CA GLU A 33 -16.68 -13.70 0.10
C GLU A 33 -17.94 -13.26 0.87
N GLY A 34 -17.76 -12.40 1.88
CA GLY A 34 -18.82 -11.95 2.78
C GLY A 34 -19.03 -12.86 4.00
N PRO A 35 -20.00 -12.51 4.88
CA PRO A 35 -20.25 -13.25 6.11
C PRO A 35 -20.71 -14.69 5.84
N TYR A 36 -20.54 -15.58 6.81
CA TYR A 36 -21.02 -16.96 6.70
C TYR A 36 -22.51 -17.02 6.31
N GLY A 37 -22.82 -17.76 5.23
CA GLY A 37 -24.17 -17.84 4.64
C GLY A 37 -24.46 -16.77 3.58
N SER A 38 -23.49 -15.91 3.25
CA SER A 38 -23.51 -15.01 2.09
C SER A 38 -23.79 -15.76 0.79
N SER A 39 -24.72 -15.24 -0.02
CA SER A 39 -24.94 -15.71 -1.39
C SER A 39 -24.07 -14.99 -2.42
N LEU A 40 -23.20 -14.07 -1.99
CA LEU A 40 -22.26 -13.39 -2.87
C LEU A 40 -21.20 -14.38 -3.31
N MET A 41 -21.25 -14.78 -4.58
CA MET A 41 -20.11 -15.42 -5.22
C MET A 41 -19.17 -14.32 -5.67
N SER A 42 -18.04 -14.16 -4.98
CA SER A 42 -16.96 -13.28 -5.45
C SER A 42 -16.37 -13.88 -6.72
N GLU A 43 -16.67 -13.28 -7.87
CA GLU A 43 -16.27 -13.79 -9.19
C GLU A 43 -14.74 -13.71 -9.40
N SER A 44 -14.08 -12.78 -8.69
CA SER A 44 -12.63 -12.61 -8.72
C SER A 44 -12.09 -12.10 -7.38
N LEU A 45 -10.96 -12.66 -6.93
CA LEU A 45 -10.24 -12.16 -5.76
C LEU A 45 -9.70 -10.74 -6.01
N GLY A 46 -9.78 -9.90 -4.99
CA GLY A 46 -9.25 -8.53 -5.00
C GLY A 46 -10.33 -7.46 -4.93
N LYS A 47 -10.01 -6.26 -5.42
CA LYS A 47 -10.87 -5.09 -5.32
C LYS A 47 -11.98 -5.12 -6.38
N SER A 48 -13.22 -4.88 -5.97
CA SER A 48 -14.39 -4.80 -6.86
C SER A 48 -14.43 -3.57 -7.76
N SER A 49 -13.59 -2.57 -7.50
CA SER A 49 -13.45 -1.35 -8.29
C SER A 49 -12.00 -1.18 -8.79
N PRO A 50 -11.78 -0.44 -9.89
CA PRO A 50 -10.43 -0.16 -10.38
C PRO A 50 -9.55 0.47 -9.30
N TRP A 51 -8.26 0.19 -9.36
CA TRP A 51 -7.28 0.72 -8.41
C TRP A 51 -7.03 2.21 -8.65
N ARG A 52 -6.75 2.99 -7.61
CA ARG A 52 -6.12 4.31 -7.82
C ARG A 52 -4.62 4.13 -7.90
N VAL A 53 -3.93 5.05 -8.56
CA VAL A 53 -2.46 5.02 -8.65
C VAL A 53 -1.81 5.25 -7.29
N ASP A 54 -2.42 6.09 -6.45
CA ASP A 54 -1.89 6.42 -5.11
C ASP A 54 -2.37 5.43 -4.02
N GLN A 55 -3.23 4.47 -4.37
CA GLN A 55 -3.72 3.47 -3.42
C GLN A 55 -2.62 2.49 -3.04
N ARG A 56 -2.50 2.23 -1.74
CA ARG A 56 -1.52 1.31 -1.15
C ARG A 56 -2.15 0.45 -0.07
N THR A 57 -1.58 -0.72 0.14
CA THR A 57 -1.95 -1.57 1.27
C THR A 57 -1.38 -0.96 2.55
N ALA A 58 -2.19 -0.89 3.61
CA ALA A 58 -1.67 -0.63 4.94
C ALA A 58 -0.85 -1.85 5.40
N HIS A 59 0.48 -1.78 5.31
CA HIS A 59 1.35 -2.87 5.76
C HIS A 59 1.41 -2.86 7.29
N ARG A 60 1.24 -4.05 7.91
CA ARG A 60 1.24 -4.21 9.37
C ARG A 60 2.58 -3.90 10.04
N PHE A 61 3.63 -3.82 9.24
CA PHE A 61 5.00 -3.52 9.67
C PHE A 61 5.48 -2.18 9.14
N ASP A 62 4.61 -1.38 8.52
CA ASP A 62 4.96 -0.04 8.09
C ASP A 62 4.92 0.96 9.24
N TYR A 63 5.42 2.15 8.98
CA TYR A 63 5.20 3.29 9.86
C TYR A 63 3.77 3.80 9.73
N GLU A 64 3.12 4.04 10.87
CA GLU A 64 1.77 4.66 10.90
C GLU A 64 1.79 6.08 10.30
N ASN A 65 2.88 6.82 10.50
CA ASN A 65 3.05 8.16 9.95
C ASN A 65 4.28 8.20 9.03
N HIS A 66 4.07 7.92 7.76
CA HIS A 66 5.14 7.95 6.77
C HIS A 66 5.86 9.29 6.70
N GLU A 67 5.12 10.41 6.68
CA GLU A 67 5.70 11.75 6.55
C GLU A 67 6.69 12.08 7.69
N LEU A 68 6.37 11.65 8.92
CA LEU A 68 7.26 11.83 10.06
C LEU A 68 8.50 10.93 10.02
N HIS A 69 8.40 9.78 9.36
CA HIS A 69 9.45 8.77 9.26
C HIS A 69 10.14 8.76 7.89
N GLU A 70 9.86 9.75 7.04
CA GLU A 70 10.54 9.91 5.75
C GLU A 70 12.03 10.18 5.97
N GLY A 71 12.88 9.36 5.35
CA GLY A 71 14.34 9.47 5.45
C GLY A 71 14.95 8.74 6.65
N GLU A 72 14.14 8.24 7.58
CA GLU A 72 14.61 7.35 8.65
C GLU A 72 14.65 5.91 8.11
N VAL A 73 15.81 5.26 8.24
CA VAL A 73 16.02 3.87 7.80
C VAL A 73 16.12 2.98 9.03
N ARG A 74 15.43 1.84 9.00
CA ARG A 74 15.53 0.85 10.06
C ARG A 74 16.88 0.16 10.04
N ASP A 75 17.43 -0.08 11.23
CA ASP A 75 18.76 -0.67 11.39
C ASP A 75 18.93 -2.04 10.72
N TYR A 76 17.86 -2.83 10.62
CA TYR A 76 17.95 -4.17 10.06
C TYR A 76 17.70 -4.17 8.54
N PRO A 77 18.63 -4.73 7.75
CA PRO A 77 18.50 -4.83 6.31
C PRO A 77 17.18 -5.46 5.86
N GLY A 78 16.47 -4.79 4.96
CA GLY A 78 15.23 -5.31 4.40
C GLY A 78 13.96 -4.93 5.16
N GLN A 79 14.04 -4.22 6.29
CA GLN A 79 12.84 -3.87 7.07
C GLN A 79 11.98 -2.75 6.46
N ASP A 80 12.54 -1.94 5.56
CA ASP A 80 11.83 -0.83 4.90
C ASP A 80 11.41 -1.15 3.46
N VAL A 81 11.65 -2.37 3.00
CA VAL A 81 11.31 -2.83 1.65
C VAL A 81 10.23 -3.89 1.73
N PHE A 82 9.04 -3.51 1.26
CA PHE A 82 7.84 -4.38 1.24
C PHE A 82 7.45 -4.83 -0.17
N ASP A 83 8.33 -4.64 -1.15
CA ASP A 83 8.11 -5.13 -2.51
C ASP A 83 8.41 -6.63 -2.61
N GLU A 84 7.49 -7.39 -3.19
CA GLU A 84 7.60 -8.84 -3.44
C GLU A 84 8.81 -9.20 -4.32
N THR A 85 9.38 -8.21 -5.03
CA THR A 85 10.60 -8.41 -5.83
C THR A 85 11.88 -8.49 -5.00
N VAL A 86 11.82 -8.11 -3.71
CA VAL A 86 12.97 -8.11 -2.81
C VAL A 86 13.04 -9.45 -2.07
N PRO A 87 14.16 -10.20 -2.18
CA PRO A 87 14.27 -11.52 -1.56
C PRO A 87 14.39 -11.43 -0.03
N ASP A 88 13.80 -12.38 0.70
CA ASP A 88 13.81 -12.45 2.17
C ASP A 88 15.22 -12.43 2.81
N ASN A 89 16.27 -12.73 2.05
CA ASN A 89 17.64 -12.85 2.52
C ASN A 89 18.49 -11.58 2.37
N VAL A 90 17.87 -10.40 2.27
CA VAL A 90 18.60 -9.13 2.28
C VAL A 90 19.38 -9.00 3.59
N THR A 91 20.71 -9.04 3.48
CA THR A 91 21.64 -8.94 4.63
C THR A 91 22.38 -7.59 4.64
N LYS A 92 22.10 -6.71 3.67
CA LYS A 92 22.73 -5.39 3.54
C LYS A 92 21.66 -4.33 3.25
N PRO A 93 21.77 -3.12 3.82
CA PRO A 93 20.84 -2.04 3.52
C PRO A 93 20.84 -1.75 2.00
N GLN A 94 19.66 -1.47 1.44
CA GLN A 94 19.44 -1.25 0.01
C GLN A 94 19.78 0.19 -0.44
N TYR A 95 19.94 1.10 0.51
CA TYR A 95 20.29 2.50 0.29
C TYR A 95 21.76 2.76 0.63
N PRO A 96 22.40 3.74 -0.03
CA PRO A 96 23.82 4.01 0.18
C PRO A 96 24.09 4.40 1.63
N GLU A 97 25.12 3.82 2.23
CA GLU A 97 25.68 4.31 3.49
C GLU A 97 26.21 5.73 3.23
N GLU A 98 25.66 6.74 3.92
CA GLU A 98 26.22 8.09 3.86
C GLU A 98 27.65 8.05 4.45
N GLU A 99 28.62 8.62 3.72
CA GLU A 99 30.05 8.69 4.10
C GLU A 99 30.33 9.56 5.33
#